data_AF-A0A2V7JSP4-F1
#
_entry.id   AF-A0A2V7JSP4-F1
#
_cell.length_a   1.000
_cell.length_b   1.000
_cell.length_c   1.000
_cell.angle_alpha   90.00
_cell.angle_beta   90.00
_cell.angle_gamma   90.00
#
_symmetry.space_group_name_H-M   'P 1'
#
loop_
_entity.id
_entity.type
_entity.pdbx_description
1 polymer ?
#
loop_
_entity_poly.entity_id
_entity_poly.type
_entity_poly.pdbx_seq_one_letter_code
_entity_poly.pdbx_strand_id
1 'polypeptide(L)'
;MTRIAIVAASEKLRVSLAAALRTNPEFEVIGASASSAELPPSADVVLIARVATASRVGYTPDGTKATVLTNREREILALLADGLVNKQIAARLGISTNTVKTHLELLFDKLGVATRAEAVATGVKRGLLLL
;
A
#
# COMPACT_ATOMS: atom_id res chain seq x y z
N MET A 1 9.42 -10.74 22.08
CA MET A 1 8.20 -11.11 21.33
C MET A 1 7.37 -9.85 21.18
N THR A 2 7.05 -9.47 19.94
CA THR A 2 6.28 -8.26 19.62
C THR A 2 4.80 -8.61 19.58
N ARG A 3 3.96 -7.87 20.33
CA ARG A 3 2.53 -8.15 20.44
C ARG A 3 1.76 -7.43 19.36
N ILE A 4 1.02 -8.18 18.55
CA ILE A 4 0.34 -7.66 17.36
C ILE A 4 -1.17 -7.84 17.49
N ALA A 5 -1.90 -6.78 17.16
CA ALA A 5 -3.34 -6.81 16.89
C ALA A 5 -3.62 -6.72 15.38
N ILE A 6 -4.56 -7.52 14.88
CA ILE A 6 -4.93 -7.56 13.46
C ILE A 6 -6.34 -7.01 13.28
N VAL A 7 -6.46 -6.05 12.36
CA VAL A 7 -7.71 -5.41 11.93
C VAL A 7 -7.88 -5.69 10.44
N ALA A 8 -8.92 -6.44 10.05
CA ALA A 8 -9.20 -6.68 8.65
C ALA A 8 -10.69 -6.70 8.30
N ALA A 9 -11.01 -6.18 7.12
CA ALA A 9 -12.40 -6.08 6.65
C ALA A 9 -13.06 -7.45 6.44
N SER A 10 -12.27 -8.49 6.15
CA SER A 10 -12.73 -9.86 5.94
C SER A 10 -12.26 -10.77 7.06
N GLU A 11 -13.18 -11.55 7.63
CA GLU A 11 -12.88 -12.59 8.62
C GLU A 11 -11.86 -13.60 8.08
N LYS A 12 -12.02 -14.01 6.81
CA LYS A 12 -11.10 -14.97 6.17
C LYS A 12 -9.67 -14.44 6.15
N LEU A 13 -9.48 -13.14 5.86
CA LEU A 13 -8.15 -12.53 5.85
C LEU A 13 -7.57 -12.40 7.26
N ARG A 14 -8.40 -12.04 8.25
CA ARG A 14 -7.98 -12.00 9.67
C ARG A 14 -7.43 -13.35 10.11
N VAL A 15 -8.17 -14.42 9.84
CA VAL A 15 -7.78 -15.79 10.22
C VAL A 15 -6.50 -16.21 9.50
N SER A 16 -6.38 -16.00 8.19
CA SER A 16 -5.18 -16.36 7.43
C SER A 16 -3.94 -15.60 7.89
N LEU A 17 -4.04 -14.30 8.17
CA LEU A 17 -2.92 -13.49 8.63
C LEU A 17 -2.52 -13.85 10.07
N ALA A 18 -3.49 -14.06 10.95
CA ALA A 18 -3.25 -14.51 12.31
C ALA A 18 -2.53 -15.87 12.33
N ALA A 19 -2.92 -16.80 11.47
CA ALA A 19 -2.27 -18.10 11.35
C ALA A 19 -0.81 -17.96 10.87
N ALA A 20 -0.56 -17.16 9.83
CA ALA A 20 0.78 -16.95 9.27
C ALA A 20 1.74 -16.25 10.25
N LEU A 21 1.24 -15.30 11.05
CA LEU A 21 2.08 -14.61 12.04
C LEU A 21 2.39 -15.50 13.25
N ARG A 22 1.45 -16.35 13.67
CA ARG A 22 1.67 -17.32 14.76
C ARG A 22 2.75 -18.35 14.45
N THR A 23 3.06 -18.61 13.17
CA THR A 23 4.18 -19.51 12.80
C THR A 23 5.55 -18.87 12.97
N ASN A 24 5.64 -17.57 13.27
CA ASN A 24 6.88 -16.87 13.51
C ASN A 24 7.07 -16.59 15.02
N PRO A 25 8.14 -17.09 15.66
CA PRO A 25 8.35 -16.96 17.10
C PRO A 25 8.61 -15.52 17.58
N GLU A 26 8.91 -14.59 16.67
CA GLU A 26 9.09 -13.18 17.01
C GLU A 26 7.78 -12.47 17.36
N PHE A 27 6.64 -13.00 16.88
CA PHE A 27 5.34 -12.34 16.94
C PHE A 27 4.32 -13.08 17.80
N GLU A 28 3.66 -12.34 18.69
CA GLU A 28 2.55 -12.84 19.49
C GLU A 28 1.25 -12.16 19.04
N VAL A 29 0.31 -12.93 18.47
CA VAL A 29 -1.00 -12.40 18.07
C VAL A 29 -1.95 -12.41 19.26
N ILE A 30 -2.20 -11.23 19.81
CA ILE A 30 -3.04 -11.01 21.00
C ILE A 30 -4.48 -10.62 20.68
N GLY A 31 -4.77 -10.30 19.42
CA GLY A 31 -6.12 -10.00 18.94
C GLY A 31 -6.21 -10.04 17.43
N ALA A 32 -7.27 -10.65 16.88
CA ALA A 32 -7.50 -10.72 15.44
C ALA A 32 -8.89 -10.24 15.01
N SER A 33 -9.74 -9.86 15.96
CA SER A 33 -11.12 -9.41 15.75
C SER A 33 -11.29 -7.90 15.91
N ALA A 34 -10.20 -7.16 16.12
CA ALA A 34 -10.27 -5.75 16.44
C ALA A 34 -10.96 -5.00 15.30
N SER A 35 -12.14 -4.43 15.59
CA SER A 35 -12.61 -3.26 14.85
C SER A 35 -11.59 -2.14 15.12
N SER A 36 -11.41 -1.20 14.19
CA SER A 36 -10.48 -0.07 14.39
C SER A 36 -10.80 0.76 15.65
N ALA A 37 -12.00 0.60 16.23
CA ALA A 37 -12.44 1.22 17.47
C ALA A 37 -12.02 0.47 18.76
N GLU A 38 -11.63 -0.81 18.66
CA GLU A 38 -11.30 -1.67 19.80
C GLU A 38 -9.88 -2.22 19.65
N LEU A 39 -8.90 -1.37 19.97
CA LEU A 39 -7.50 -1.77 20.04
C LEU A 39 -7.17 -2.21 21.46
N PRO A 40 -6.63 -3.42 21.67
CA PRO A 40 -6.21 -3.84 22.99
C PRO A 40 -5.03 -2.98 23.46
N PRO A 41 -5.02 -2.52 24.73
CA PRO A 41 -3.96 -1.66 25.26
C PRO A 41 -2.59 -2.36 25.33
N SER A 42 -2.54 -3.67 25.13
CA SER A 42 -1.33 -4.50 25.13
C SER A 42 -0.71 -4.71 23.74
N ALA A 43 -1.25 -4.10 22.67
CA ALA A 43 -0.66 -4.20 21.34
C ALA A 43 0.48 -3.20 21.14
N ASP A 44 1.66 -3.71 20.76
CA ASP A 44 2.78 -2.88 20.34
C ASP A 44 2.58 -2.38 18.89
N VAL A 45 1.93 -3.19 18.05
CA VAL A 45 1.69 -2.92 16.62
C VAL A 45 0.28 -3.31 16.21
N VAL A 46 -0.35 -2.49 15.36
CA VAL A 46 -1.67 -2.76 14.76
C VAL A 46 -1.51 -2.96 13.25
N LEU A 47 -1.84 -4.16 12.77
CA LEU A 47 -1.87 -4.48 11.34
C LEU A 47 -3.27 -4.25 10.76
N ILE A 48 -3.39 -3.28 9.86
CA ILE A 48 -4.64 -3.00 9.13
C ILE A 48 -4.52 -3.58 7.73
N ALA A 49 -5.27 -4.65 7.45
CA ALA A 49 -5.27 -5.31 6.16
C ALA A 49 -6.64 -5.20 5.45
N ARG A 50 -6.63 -4.72 4.22
CA ARG A 50 -7.82 -4.66 3.36
C ARG A 50 -7.55 -5.43 2.07
N VAL A 51 -8.44 -6.36 1.72
CA VAL A 51 -8.49 -6.92 0.37
C VAL A 51 -9.08 -5.85 -0.55
N ALA A 52 -8.30 -5.38 -1.52
CA ALA A 52 -8.86 -4.62 -2.63
C ALA A 52 -9.58 -5.60 -3.55
N THR A 53 -10.91 -5.65 -3.47
CA THR A 53 -11.73 -6.34 -4.46
C THR A 53 -11.76 -5.53 -5.75
N ALA A 54 -10.85 -5.86 -6.67
CA ALA A 54 -11.09 -5.97 -8.11
C ALA A 54 -9.77 -6.27 -8.82
N SER A 55 -9.53 -7.56 -9.00
CA SER A 55 -8.61 -8.08 -10.00
C SER A 55 -9.31 -8.03 -11.36
N ARG A 56 -8.73 -7.32 -12.33
CA ARG A 56 -8.77 -7.72 -13.74
C ARG A 56 -7.33 -7.72 -14.21
N VAL A 57 -6.72 -8.91 -14.18
CA VAL A 57 -5.47 -9.19 -14.86
C VAL A 57 -5.72 -9.02 -16.36
N GLY A 58 -5.31 -7.88 -16.91
CA GLY A 58 -5.15 -7.71 -18.35
C GLY A 58 -3.78 -8.25 -18.72
N TYR A 59 -3.74 -9.42 -19.38
CA TYR A 59 -2.54 -9.90 -20.04
C TYR A 59 -2.42 -9.14 -21.36
N THR A 60 -1.33 -8.40 -21.58
CA THR A 60 -0.92 -8.03 -22.94
C THR A 60 -0.22 -9.25 -23.57
N PRO A 61 -0.23 -9.40 -24.91
CA PRO A 61 0.37 -10.55 -25.60
C PRO A 61 1.87 -10.78 -25.34
N ASP A 62 2.56 -9.88 -24.64
CA ASP A 62 4.02 -9.82 -24.50
C ASP A 62 4.55 -10.23 -23.12
N GLY A 63 3.71 -10.80 -22.23
CA GLY A 63 4.17 -11.43 -20.98
C GLY A 63 4.82 -10.50 -19.94
N THR A 64 4.89 -9.19 -20.18
CA THR A 64 5.32 -8.21 -19.19
C THR A 64 4.20 -8.00 -18.17
N LYS A 65 4.48 -8.23 -16.87
CA LYS A 65 3.58 -7.94 -15.76
C LYS A 65 3.16 -6.46 -15.83
N ALA A 66 1.99 -6.18 -16.39
CA ALA A 66 1.35 -4.89 -16.26
C ALA A 66 0.84 -4.77 -14.82
N THR A 67 1.72 -4.34 -13.91
CA THR A 67 1.38 -4.00 -12.53
C THR A 67 0.45 -2.79 -12.56
N VAL A 68 -0.85 -3.06 -12.46
CA VAL A 68 -1.88 -2.01 -12.40
C VAL A 68 -1.67 -1.18 -11.14
N LEU A 69 -1.46 0.13 -11.31
CA LEU A 69 -1.38 1.06 -10.19
C LEU A 69 -2.73 1.10 -9.45
N THR A 70 -2.68 1.27 -8.14
CA THR A 70 -3.87 1.55 -7.32
C THR A 70 -4.35 3.00 -7.55
N ASN A 71 -5.59 3.32 -7.14
CA ASN A 71 -6.10 4.70 -7.22
C ASN A 71 -5.16 5.69 -6.51
N ARG A 72 -4.66 5.31 -5.33
CA ARG A 72 -3.79 6.17 -4.53
C ARG A 72 -2.42 6.39 -5.17
N GLU A 73 -1.87 5.36 -5.79
CA GLU A 73 -0.62 5.46 -6.55
C GLU A 73 -0.77 6.34 -7.79
N ARG A 74 -1.93 6.28 -8.49
CA ARG A 74 -2.24 7.20 -9.59
C ARG A 74 -2.35 8.65 -9.13
N GLU A 75 -3.07 8.90 -8.03
CA GLU A 75 -3.17 10.24 -7.43
C GLU A 75 -1.77 10.77 -7.10
N ILE A 76 -0.94 9.97 -6.44
CA ILE A 76 0.42 10.36 -6.10
C ILE A 76 1.24 10.63 -7.36
N LEU A 77 1.16 9.77 -8.38
CA LEU A 77 1.86 9.94 -9.64
C LEU A 77 1.46 11.25 -10.36
N ALA A 78 0.18 11.62 -10.32
CA ALA A 78 -0.30 12.90 -10.85
C ALA A 78 0.28 14.09 -10.07
N LEU A 79 0.23 14.04 -8.74
CA LEU A 79 0.82 15.08 -7.90
C LEU A 79 2.35 15.16 -8.04
N LEU A 80 3.00 14.04 -8.38
CA LEU A 80 4.43 14.03 -8.71
C LEU A 80 4.69 14.82 -9.99
N ALA A 81 3.86 14.63 -11.01
CA ALA A 81 3.94 15.33 -12.30
C ALA A 81 3.66 16.84 -12.16
N ASP A 82 2.78 17.22 -11.24
CA ASP A 82 2.53 18.61 -10.85
C ASP A 82 3.70 19.24 -10.07
N GLY A 83 4.77 18.48 -9.77
CA GLY A 83 5.97 18.99 -9.09
C GLY A 83 5.86 19.09 -7.57
N LEU A 84 4.80 18.56 -6.93
CA LEU A 84 4.60 18.71 -5.48
C LEU A 84 5.59 17.90 -4.66
N VAL A 85 6.18 18.48 -3.61
CA VAL A 85 7.05 17.74 -2.68
C VAL A 85 6.25 16.86 -1.72
N ASN A 86 6.88 15.86 -1.09
CA ASN A 86 6.20 14.88 -0.23
C ASN A 86 5.36 15.50 0.90
N LYS A 87 5.79 16.65 1.45
CA LYS A 87 5.02 17.41 2.45
C LYS A 87 3.72 17.99 1.87
N GLN A 88 3.75 18.49 0.64
CA GLN A 88 2.59 19.04 -0.04
C GLN A 88 1.63 17.92 -0.47
N ILE A 89 2.17 16.80 -0.95
CA ILE A 89 1.39 15.59 -1.26
C ILE A 89 0.68 15.09 0.01
N ALA A 90 1.41 14.98 1.12
CA ALA A 90 0.87 14.59 2.42
C ALA A 90 -0.29 15.48 2.85
N ALA A 91 -0.13 16.80 2.77
CA ALA A 91 -1.17 17.77 3.11
C ALA A 91 -2.41 17.65 2.20
N ARG A 92 -2.21 17.53 0.88
CA ARG A 92 -3.31 17.43 -0.08
C ARG A 92 -4.10 16.12 0.03
N LEU A 93 -3.42 15.06 0.43
CA LEU A 93 -3.98 13.72 0.57
C LEU A 93 -4.47 13.40 1.99
N GLY A 94 -4.24 14.28 2.97
CA GLY A 94 -4.65 14.10 4.36
C GLY A 94 -3.92 12.96 5.08
N ILE A 95 -2.65 12.70 4.73
CA ILE A 95 -1.85 11.59 5.29
C ILE A 95 -0.48 12.07 5.78
N SER A 96 0.24 11.23 6.52
CA SER A 96 1.58 11.57 6.98
C SER A 96 2.61 11.54 5.83
N THR A 97 3.70 12.31 5.99
CA THR A 97 4.83 12.29 5.04
C THR A 97 5.51 10.92 4.97
N ASN A 98 5.50 10.16 6.07
CA ASN A 98 6.02 8.80 6.10
C ASN A 98 5.16 7.86 5.24
N THR A 99 3.84 7.99 5.33
CA THR A 99 2.90 7.25 4.49
C THR A 99 3.09 7.57 3.00
N VAL A 100 3.36 8.84 2.66
CA VAL A 100 3.72 9.23 1.28
C VAL A 100 5.00 8.54 0.82
N LYS A 101 6.05 8.47 1.65
CA LYS A 101 7.29 7.77 1.30
C LYS A 101 7.04 6.30 0.98
N THR A 102 6.28 5.59 1.83
CA THR A 102 5.92 4.19 1.59
C THR A 102 5.15 4.02 0.28
N HIS A 103 4.19 4.91 -0.02
CA HIS A 103 3.48 4.86 -1.29
C HIS A 103 4.39 5.13 -2.50
N LEU A 104 5.39 6.01 -2.36
CA LEU A 104 6.36 6.27 -3.43
C LEU A 104 7.26 5.06 -3.69
N GLU A 105 7.73 4.38 -2.64
CA GLU A 105 8.52 3.15 -2.78
C GLU A 105 7.75 2.07 -3.54
N LEU A 106 6.49 1.82 -3.18
CA LEU A 106 5.63 0.87 -3.87
C LEU A 106 5.30 1.29 -5.32
N LEU A 107 5.09 2.59 -5.54
CA LEU A 107 4.87 3.14 -6.88
C LEU A 107 6.11 2.93 -7.76
N PHE A 108 7.29 3.22 -7.24
CA PHE A 108 8.56 3.10 -7.95
C PHE A 108 8.87 1.64 -8.29
N ASP A 109 8.67 0.74 -7.34
CA ASP A 109 8.81 -0.71 -7.56
C ASP A 109 7.86 -1.21 -8.67
N LYS A 110 6.58 -0.79 -8.63
CA LYS A 110 5.60 -1.15 -9.66
C LYS A 110 5.91 -0.56 -11.03
N LEU A 111 6.49 0.63 -11.09
CA LEU A 111 6.91 1.25 -12.34
C LEU A 111 8.26 0.70 -12.83
N GLY A 112 9.05 0.07 -11.96
CA GLY A 112 10.40 -0.40 -12.26
C GLY A 112 11.39 0.76 -12.41
N VAL A 113 11.26 1.80 -11.59
CA VAL A 113 12.05 3.04 -11.65
C VAL A 113 12.70 3.32 -10.31
N ALA A 114 13.77 4.12 -10.30
CA ALA A 114 14.46 4.51 -9.07
C ALA A 114 14.21 5.97 -8.69
N THR A 115 13.88 6.80 -9.68
CA THR A 115 13.76 8.25 -9.47
C THR A 115 12.36 8.78 -9.73
N ARG A 116 12.06 9.92 -9.09
CA ARG A 116 10.81 10.66 -9.31
C ARG A 116 10.63 11.07 -10.78
N ALA A 117 11.70 11.54 -11.42
CA ALA A 117 11.67 11.96 -12.81
C ALA A 117 11.37 10.77 -13.73
N GLU A 118 11.99 9.62 -13.48
CA GLU A 118 11.70 8.38 -14.19
C GLU A 118 10.26 7.91 -13.98
N ALA A 119 9.72 8.05 -12.76
CA ALA A 119 8.32 7.71 -12.48
C ALA A 119 7.34 8.52 -13.33
N VAL A 120 7.53 9.85 -13.41
CA VAL A 120 6.70 10.73 -14.24
C VAL A 120 6.87 10.38 -15.73
N ALA A 121 8.11 10.26 -16.21
CA ALA A 121 8.40 9.92 -17.60
C ALA A 121 7.79 8.57 -18.00
N THR A 122 7.88 7.57 -17.11
CA THR A 122 7.28 6.24 -17.31
C THR A 122 5.76 6.31 -17.26
N GLY A 123 5.20 7.15 -16.38
CA GLY A 123 3.76 7.42 -16.31
C GLY A 123 3.21 7.95 -17.63
N VAL A 124 3.90 8.91 -18.25
CA VAL A 124 3.55 9.46 -19.58
C VAL A 124 3.72 8.38 -20.66
N LYS A 125 4.87 7.70 -20.70
CA LYS A 125 5.17 6.66 -21.71
C LYS A 125 4.16 5.52 -21.69
N ARG A 126 3.63 5.17 -20.51
CA ARG A 126 2.62 4.10 -20.33
C ARG A 126 1.17 4.62 -20.43
N GLY A 127 0.95 5.90 -20.73
CA GLY A 127 -0.38 6.51 -20.83
C GLY A 127 -1.14 6.59 -19.49
N LEU A 128 -0.42 6.53 -18.36
CA LEU A 128 -0.97 6.66 -17.01
C LEU A 128 -1.17 8.12 -16.61
N LEU A 129 -0.47 9.03 -17.28
CA LEU A 129 -0.62 10.47 -17.19
C LEU A 129 -0.94 11.01 -18.58
N LEU A 130 -1.87 11.96 -18.64
CA LEU A 130 -2.11 12.80 -19.80
C LEU A 130 -1.48 14.16 -19.49
N LEU A 131 -0.34 14.44 -20.12
CA LEU A 131 0.34 15.74 -20.07
C LEU A 131 0.22 16.43 -21.42
#